data_AF-A0A535HVH5-F1
#
_entry.id   AF-A0A535HVH5-F1
#
_cell.length_a   1.000
_cell.length_b   1.000
_cell.length_c   1.000
_cell.angle_alpha   90.00
_cell.angle_beta   90.00
_cell.angle_gamma   90.00
#
_symmetry.space_group_name_H-M   'P 1'
#
loop_
_entity.id
_entity.type
_entity.pdbx_description
1 polymer ?
#
loop_
_entity_poly.entity_id
_entity_poly.type
_entity_poly.pdbx_seq_one_letter_code
_entity_poly.pdbx_strand_id
1 'polypeptide(L)'
;MEPVLVIFHDGEVLHARIADLSLGLPVLDAEITGVDPNNERALIPLSAVRMMIVGEIESAPGGSVLESWDRAAFHFVDGQVLRARISPDTTLGVFGGTWVVVEPGSDERRRLAIPYSSLKGVFQLRSWDSRPPGERAARAAGAPPHLDQVVRALAERETQAGTARSRTAGPARPGRARAATGESTQSE
;
A
#
# COMPACT_ATOMS: atom_id res chain seq x y z
N MET A 1 8.46 4.22 -27.99
CA MET A 1 7.15 3.98 -27.36
C MET A 1 7.11 2.56 -26.88
N GLU A 2 6.89 2.37 -25.60
CA GLU A 2 6.88 1.07 -24.92
C GLU A 2 5.44 0.55 -24.88
N PRO A 3 5.19 -0.75 -25.15
CA PRO A 3 3.87 -1.33 -24.95
C PRO A 3 3.56 -1.39 -23.45
N VAL A 4 2.34 -1.02 -23.09
CA VAL A 4 1.89 -0.94 -21.71
C VAL A 4 0.49 -1.51 -21.59
N LEU A 5 0.30 -2.42 -20.64
CA LEU A 5 -1.00 -2.86 -20.19
C LEU A 5 -1.41 -2.03 -18.97
N VAL A 6 -2.38 -1.14 -19.15
CA VAL A 6 -2.91 -0.30 -18.07
C VAL A 6 -4.06 -1.04 -17.39
N ILE A 7 -3.97 -1.21 -16.07
CA ILE A 7 -5.01 -1.82 -15.24
C ILE A 7 -5.61 -0.74 -14.36
N PHE A 8 -6.91 -0.49 -14.53
CA PHE A 8 -7.64 0.54 -13.80
C PHE A 8 -8.15 0.01 -12.45
N HIS A 9 -8.59 0.94 -11.59
CA HIS A 9 -9.13 0.61 -10.26
C HIS A 9 -10.45 -0.17 -10.30
N ASP A 10 -11.26 0.01 -11.34
CA ASP A 10 -12.50 -0.73 -11.58
C ASP A 10 -12.28 -2.11 -12.22
N GLY A 11 -11.02 -2.46 -12.52
CA GLY A 11 -10.64 -3.72 -13.15
C GLY A 11 -10.64 -3.69 -14.67
N GLU A 12 -10.97 -2.56 -15.30
CA GLU A 12 -10.80 -2.40 -16.74
C GLU A 12 -9.33 -2.49 -17.14
N VAL A 13 -9.09 -2.91 -18.38
CA VAL A 13 -7.75 -3.09 -18.93
C VAL A 13 -7.64 -2.43 -20.29
N LEU A 14 -6.61 -1.61 -20.48
CA LEU A 14 -6.31 -0.93 -21.74
C LEU A 14 -4.91 -1.32 -22.23
N HIS A 15 -4.84 -1.74 -23.49
CA HIS A 15 -3.57 -1.94 -24.18
C HIS A 15 -3.18 -0.62 -24.85
N ALA A 16 -1.99 -0.13 -24.55
CA ALA A 16 -1.51 1.15 -25.05
C ALA A 16 -0.01 1.14 -25.36
N ARG A 17 0.44 2.22 -25.99
CA ARG A 17 1.85 2.57 -26.15
C ARG A 17 2.12 3.93 -25.53
N ILE A 18 3.19 4.04 -24.76
CA ILE A 18 3.59 5.28 -24.07
C ILE A 18 5.03 5.61 -24.45
N ALA A 19 5.29 6.85 -24.87
CA ALA A 19 6.60 7.26 -25.39
C ALA A 19 7.68 7.38 -24.29
N ASP A 20 7.31 7.93 -23.13
CA ASP A 20 8.22 8.18 -22.00
C ASP A 20 7.48 7.94 -20.67
N LEU A 21 7.54 6.71 -20.17
CA LEU A 21 6.87 6.32 -18.92
C LEU A 21 7.74 6.67 -17.70
N SER A 22 7.78 7.94 -17.34
CA SER A 22 8.59 8.45 -16.21
C SER A 22 7.80 8.67 -14.91
N LEU A 23 6.46 8.60 -14.96
CA LEU A 23 5.56 8.97 -13.84
C LEU A 23 5.89 10.34 -13.22
N GLY A 24 6.44 11.24 -14.03
CA GLY A 24 6.80 12.61 -13.65
C GLY A 24 5.61 13.59 -13.72
N LEU A 25 4.52 13.19 -14.36
CA LEU A 25 3.28 13.97 -14.49
C LEU A 25 2.10 13.19 -13.90
N PRO A 26 1.03 13.87 -13.43
CA PRO A 26 -0.14 13.21 -12.85
C PRO A 26 -1.06 12.56 -13.90
N VAL A 27 -0.69 12.63 -15.18
CA VAL A 27 -1.43 12.11 -16.32
C VAL A 27 -0.48 11.34 -17.24
N LEU A 28 -0.99 10.29 -17.86
CA LEU A 28 -0.34 9.56 -18.94
C LEU A 28 -0.89 10.04 -20.27
N ASP A 29 0.01 10.12 -21.24
CA ASP A 29 -0.33 10.34 -22.64
C ASP A 29 -0.08 9.01 -23.38
N ALA A 30 -1.17 8.39 -23.81
CA ALA A 30 -1.17 7.00 -24.27
C ALA A 30 -1.79 6.89 -25.66
N GLU A 31 -1.10 6.22 -26.58
CA GLU A 31 -1.67 5.76 -27.84
C GLU A 31 -2.35 4.42 -27.62
N ILE A 32 -3.62 4.32 -28.03
CA ILE A 32 -4.41 3.12 -27.77
C ILE A 32 -4.11 2.09 -28.85
N THR A 33 -3.83 0.86 -28.42
CA THR A 33 -3.66 -0.29 -29.32
C THR A 33 -4.82 -1.24 -29.07
N GLY A 34 -5.88 -1.15 -29.86
CA GLY A 34 -7.09 -1.97 -29.68
C GLY A 34 -7.89 -2.12 -30.96
N VAL A 35 -8.97 -2.89 -30.88
CA VAL A 35 -9.83 -3.21 -32.03
C VAL A 35 -10.89 -2.14 -32.29
N ASP A 36 -11.10 -1.20 -31.35
CA ASP A 36 -12.02 -0.08 -31.54
C ASP A 36 -11.37 1.00 -32.41
N PRO A 37 -11.86 1.22 -33.64
CA PRO A 37 -11.22 2.13 -34.59
C PRO A 37 -11.41 3.61 -34.24
N ASN A 38 -12.25 3.97 -33.26
CA ASN A 38 -12.58 5.38 -33.02
C ASN A 38 -11.68 6.06 -31.96
N ASN A 39 -10.88 5.30 -31.22
CA ASN A 39 -10.04 5.84 -30.15
C ASN A 39 -8.56 5.64 -30.47
N GLU A 40 -7.87 6.73 -30.84
CA GLU A 40 -6.45 6.67 -31.19
C GLU A 40 -5.54 7.02 -29.99
N ARG A 41 -6.01 7.91 -29.10
CA ARG A 41 -5.20 8.47 -28.02
C ARG A 41 -6.04 8.76 -26.78
N ALA A 42 -5.46 8.56 -25.60
CA ALA A 42 -6.07 8.87 -24.32
C ALA A 42 -5.12 9.68 -23.43
N LEU A 43 -5.71 10.62 -22.70
CA LEU A 43 -5.10 11.21 -21.51
C LEU A 43 -5.68 10.52 -20.28
N ILE A 44 -4.83 9.82 -19.54
CA ILE A 44 -5.26 8.96 -18.43
C ILE A 44 -4.73 9.53 -17.12
N PRO A 45 -5.58 9.99 -16.20
CA PRO A 45 -5.15 10.38 -14.86
C PRO A 45 -4.54 9.19 -14.10
N LEU A 46 -3.40 9.39 -13.46
CA LEU A 46 -2.77 8.34 -12.65
C LEU A 46 -3.63 7.91 -11.45
N SER A 47 -4.56 8.75 -11.00
CA SER A 47 -5.54 8.43 -9.97
C SER A 47 -6.59 7.39 -10.39
N ALA A 48 -6.77 7.15 -11.69
CA ALA A 48 -7.65 6.10 -12.21
C ALA A 48 -6.91 4.75 -12.36
N VAL A 49 -5.59 4.78 -12.41
CA VAL A 49 -4.74 3.63 -12.71
C VAL A 49 -4.35 2.91 -11.42
N ARG A 50 -4.65 1.62 -11.33
CA ARG A 50 -4.19 0.77 -10.24
C ARG A 50 -2.71 0.43 -10.42
N MET A 51 -2.35 -0.07 -11.59
CA MET A 51 -0.97 -0.41 -11.96
C MET A 51 -0.85 -0.60 -13.47
N MET A 52 0.38 -0.64 -13.96
CA MET A 52 0.69 -0.93 -15.35
C MET A 52 1.74 -2.02 -15.46
N ILE A 53 1.58 -2.92 -16.42
CA ILE A 53 2.62 -3.84 -16.87
C ILE A 53 3.30 -3.21 -18.09
N VAL A 54 4.62 -3.09 -18.03
CA VAL A 54 5.41 -2.32 -18.98
C VAL A 54 6.33 -3.27 -19.74
N GLY A 55 6.28 -3.19 -21.07
CA GLY A 55 7.07 -4.06 -21.92
C GLY A 55 6.58 -5.51 -21.91
N GLU A 56 7.45 -6.39 -22.38
CA GLU A 56 7.20 -7.84 -22.41
C GLU A 56 7.52 -8.49 -21.06
N ILE A 57 6.88 -9.64 -20.83
CA ILE A 57 7.21 -10.52 -19.71
C ILE A 57 8.48 -11.30 -20.08
N GLU A 58 9.45 -11.33 -19.18
CA GLU A 58 10.74 -11.99 -19.40
C GLU A 58 10.97 -13.12 -18.39
N SER A 59 11.93 -14.01 -18.64
CA SER A 59 12.32 -15.00 -17.65
C SER A 59 12.95 -14.37 -16.41
N ALA A 60 12.62 -14.91 -15.24
CA ALA A 60 13.24 -14.54 -13.99
C ALA A 60 14.75 -14.84 -14.01
N PRO A 61 15.58 -14.01 -13.34
CA PRO A 61 16.99 -14.28 -13.22
C PRO A 61 17.25 -15.55 -12.40
N GLY A 62 18.43 -16.14 -12.56
CA GLY A 62 18.84 -17.33 -11.81
C GLY A 62 18.81 -17.13 -10.29
N GLY A 63 18.69 -18.24 -9.55
CA GLY A 63 18.39 -18.24 -8.11
C GLY A 63 19.32 -17.35 -7.26
N SER A 64 20.63 -17.36 -7.50
CA SER A 64 21.59 -16.54 -6.74
C SER A 64 21.39 -15.03 -6.92
N VAL A 65 21.06 -14.60 -8.13
CA VAL A 65 20.75 -13.19 -8.43
C VAL A 65 19.40 -12.83 -7.82
N LEU A 66 18.41 -13.69 -7.96
CA LEU A 66 17.08 -13.45 -7.41
C LEU A 66 17.10 -13.41 -5.87
N GLU A 67 17.96 -14.19 -5.22
CA GLU A 67 18.09 -14.19 -3.76
C GLU A 67 18.61 -12.88 -3.17
N SER A 68 19.46 -12.16 -3.92
CA SER A 68 19.99 -10.85 -3.50
C SER A 68 18.97 -9.72 -3.64
N TRP A 69 17.89 -9.93 -4.40
CA TRP A 69 16.81 -8.95 -4.53
C TRP A 69 16.00 -8.84 -3.24
N ASP A 70 15.61 -7.61 -2.91
CA ASP A 70 14.77 -7.33 -1.76
C ASP A 70 13.40 -7.96 -1.91
N ARG A 71 12.80 -8.37 -0.80
CA ARG A 71 11.39 -8.81 -0.77
C ARG A 71 10.52 -7.62 -0.41
N ALA A 72 9.42 -7.41 -1.12
CA ALA A 72 8.50 -6.33 -0.85
C ALA A 72 7.03 -6.80 -0.89
N ALA A 73 6.19 -6.11 -0.12
CA ALA A 73 4.75 -6.13 -0.25
C ALA A 73 4.24 -4.74 -0.65
N PHE A 74 3.57 -4.68 -1.80
CA PHE A 74 2.86 -3.49 -2.27
C PHE A 74 1.41 -3.60 -1.82
N HIS A 75 1.00 -2.72 -0.92
CA HIS A 75 -0.38 -2.66 -0.44
C HIS A 75 -1.14 -1.61 -1.25
N PHE A 76 -2.19 -2.05 -1.94
CA PHE A 76 -3.04 -1.16 -2.73
C PHE A 76 -4.17 -0.56 -1.89
N VAL A 77 -4.69 0.59 -2.33
CA VAL A 77 -5.80 1.30 -1.68
C VAL A 77 -7.07 0.46 -1.59
N ASP A 78 -7.31 -0.38 -2.59
CA ASP A 78 -8.43 -1.33 -2.70
C ASP A 78 -8.30 -2.57 -1.79
N GLY A 79 -7.17 -2.71 -1.07
CA GLY A 79 -6.91 -3.84 -0.19
C GLY A 79 -6.18 -5.02 -0.83
N GLN A 80 -5.90 -4.98 -2.13
CA GLN A 80 -5.03 -5.98 -2.77
C GLN A 80 -3.59 -5.85 -2.27
N VAL A 81 -2.86 -6.97 -2.29
CA VAL A 81 -1.45 -7.01 -1.91
C VAL A 81 -0.66 -7.80 -2.96
N LEU A 82 0.28 -7.13 -3.61
CA LEU A 82 1.28 -7.78 -4.46
C LEU A 82 2.53 -8.06 -3.62
N ARG A 83 2.97 -9.31 -3.59
CA ARG A 83 4.24 -9.71 -2.96
C ARG A 83 5.22 -10.06 -4.05
N ALA A 84 6.40 -9.48 -4.03
CA ALA A 84 7.41 -9.74 -5.05
C ALA A 84 8.83 -9.46 -4.57
N ARG A 85 9.79 -10.14 -5.16
CA ARG A 85 11.19 -9.70 -5.11
C ARG A 85 11.37 -8.53 -6.06
N ILE A 86 12.11 -7.51 -5.65
CA ILE A 86 12.30 -6.27 -6.41
C ILE A 86 13.78 -6.11 -6.81
N SER A 87 14.01 -5.79 -8.07
CA SER A 87 15.36 -5.47 -8.57
C SER A 87 15.89 -4.20 -7.88
N PRO A 88 17.22 -4.11 -7.63
CA PRO A 88 17.85 -2.86 -7.20
C PRO A 88 17.66 -1.70 -8.20
N ASP A 89 17.38 -1.99 -9.48
CA ASP A 89 17.20 -0.99 -10.55
C ASP A 89 15.81 -0.30 -10.51
N THR A 90 15.28 -0.09 -9.31
CA THR A 90 14.00 0.59 -9.10
C THR A 90 14.14 2.08 -9.43
N THR A 91 13.21 2.62 -10.20
CA THR A 91 13.15 4.06 -10.53
C THR A 91 11.93 4.69 -9.87
N LEU A 92 12.11 5.76 -9.12
CA LEU A 92 11.02 6.48 -8.46
C LEU A 92 10.80 7.83 -9.15
N GLY A 93 9.56 8.08 -9.54
CA GLY A 93 9.07 9.37 -10.03
C GLY A 93 8.33 10.14 -8.94
N VAL A 94 7.81 11.31 -9.31
CA VAL A 94 7.04 12.17 -8.39
C VAL A 94 5.67 11.58 -8.08
N PHE A 95 5.03 10.95 -9.07
CA PHE A 95 3.66 10.44 -8.94
C PHE A 95 3.57 8.91 -8.86
N GLY A 96 4.70 8.21 -8.83
CA GLY A 96 4.74 6.76 -8.69
C GLY A 96 6.16 6.23 -8.87
N GLY A 97 6.28 4.92 -9.05
CA GLY A 97 7.57 4.30 -9.36
C GLY A 97 7.45 3.21 -10.41
N THR A 98 8.61 2.75 -10.87
CA THR A 98 8.77 1.62 -11.77
C THR A 98 9.68 0.59 -11.10
N TRP A 99 9.15 -0.63 -10.94
CA TRP A 99 9.83 -1.75 -10.30
C TRP A 99 9.95 -2.91 -11.29
N VAL A 100 11.12 -3.54 -11.34
CA VAL A 100 11.23 -4.88 -11.93
C VAL A 100 10.99 -5.89 -10.82
N VAL A 101 10.00 -6.76 -11.00
CA VAL A 101 9.50 -7.64 -9.96
C VAL A 101 9.45 -9.10 -10.40
N VAL A 102 9.62 -10.01 -9.44
CA VAL A 102 9.36 -11.44 -9.60
C VAL A 102 8.49 -11.90 -8.42
N GLU A 103 7.30 -12.42 -8.71
CA GLU A 103 6.40 -12.94 -7.68
C GLU A 103 6.93 -14.25 -7.06
N PRO A 104 6.64 -14.55 -5.79
CA PRO A 104 7.03 -15.81 -5.17
C PRO A 104 6.51 -17.02 -5.95
N GLY A 105 7.43 -17.89 -6.39
CA GLY A 105 7.09 -19.09 -7.17
C GLY A 105 6.90 -18.85 -8.68
N SER A 106 7.04 -17.61 -9.14
CA SER A 106 7.05 -17.26 -10.56
C SER A 106 8.43 -17.48 -11.18
N ASP A 107 8.45 -17.98 -12.41
CA ASP A 107 9.61 -17.99 -13.31
C ASP A 107 9.61 -16.79 -14.28
N GLU A 108 8.65 -15.88 -14.12
CA GLU A 108 8.52 -14.64 -14.88
C GLU A 108 8.97 -13.42 -14.07
N ARG A 109 9.70 -12.52 -14.73
CA ARG A 109 9.94 -11.14 -14.28
C ARG A 109 9.09 -10.17 -15.08
N ARG A 110 8.57 -9.15 -14.41
CA ARG A 110 7.75 -8.09 -15.02
C ARG A 110 8.25 -6.72 -14.60
N ARG A 111 8.20 -5.75 -15.50
CA ARG A 111 8.37 -4.33 -15.15
C ARG A 111 6.99 -3.75 -14.87
N LEU A 112 6.81 -3.24 -13.65
CA LEU A 112 5.56 -2.65 -13.19
C LEU A 112 5.75 -1.16 -12.96
N ALA A 113 4.87 -0.34 -13.52
CA ALA A 113 4.74 1.06 -13.16
C ALA A 113 3.50 1.22 -12.27
N ILE A 114 3.68 1.74 -11.05
CA ILE A 114 2.61 1.84 -10.06
C ILE A 114 2.51 3.30 -9.58
N PRO A 115 1.37 3.98 -9.81
CA PRO A 115 1.10 5.29 -9.24
C PRO A 115 1.07 5.26 -7.71
N TYR A 116 1.55 6.30 -7.05
CA TYR A 116 1.42 6.38 -5.59
C TYR A 116 -0.03 6.55 -5.14
N SER A 117 -0.90 7.10 -6.00
CA SER A 117 -2.34 7.21 -5.75
C SER A 117 -3.02 5.84 -5.55
N SER A 118 -2.46 4.77 -6.11
CA SER A 118 -3.03 3.43 -5.97
C SER A 118 -2.50 2.66 -4.75
N LEU A 119 -1.49 3.19 -4.06
CA LEU A 119 -0.80 2.53 -2.95
C LEU A 119 -1.19 3.09 -1.59
N LYS A 120 -1.40 2.19 -0.63
CA LYS A 120 -1.30 2.52 0.81
C LYS A 120 0.16 2.60 1.26
N GLY A 121 1.02 1.78 0.66
CA GLY A 121 2.44 1.75 0.95
C GLY A 121 3.15 0.53 0.38
N VAL A 122 4.47 0.60 0.35
CA VAL A 122 5.36 -0.50 -0.03
C VAL A 122 6.24 -0.84 1.16
N PHE A 123 6.28 -2.11 1.56
CA PHE A 123 6.98 -2.57 2.76
C PHE A 123 8.02 -3.62 2.40
N GLN A 124 9.26 -3.38 2.81
CA GLN A 124 10.33 -4.37 2.72
C GLN A 124 10.08 -5.52 3.71
N LEU A 125 10.24 -6.75 3.26
CA LEU A 125 9.96 -7.96 4.02
C LEU A 125 11.25 -8.72 4.36
N ARG A 126 11.36 -9.13 5.63
CA ARG A 126 12.42 -10.05 6.05
C ARG A 126 12.13 -11.50 5.66
N SER A 127 10.86 -11.86 5.53
CA SER A 127 10.39 -13.21 5.17
C SER A 127 9.02 -13.13 4.50
N TRP A 128 8.69 -14.12 3.67
CA TRP A 128 7.36 -14.27 3.07
C TRP A 128 6.30 -14.72 4.07
N ASP A 129 6.73 -15.35 5.16
CA ASP A 129 5.83 -15.88 6.18
C ASP A 129 5.41 -14.77 7.17
N SER A 130 4.16 -14.31 7.04
CA SER A 130 3.59 -13.23 7.84
C SER A 130 3.13 -13.64 9.24
N ARG A 131 3.23 -14.92 9.62
CA ARG A 131 2.84 -15.39 10.96
C ARG A 131 3.78 -14.86 12.05
N PRO A 132 3.35 -14.77 13.32
CA PRO A 132 4.21 -14.36 14.42
C PRO A 132 5.49 -15.21 14.50
N PRO A 133 6.64 -14.65 14.93
CA PRO A 133 7.90 -15.39 15.01
C PRO A 133 7.80 -16.71 15.77
N GLY A 134 7.05 -16.73 16.88
CA GLY A 134 6.83 -17.94 17.68
C GLY A 134 6.08 -19.03 16.94
N GLU A 135 5.04 -18.68 16.18
CA GLU A 135 4.27 -19.63 15.37
C GLU A 135 5.08 -20.17 14.18
N ARG A 136 5.94 -19.33 13.59
CA ARG A 136 6.86 -19.76 12.53
C ARG A 136 7.89 -20.75 13.04
N ALA A 137 8.53 -20.44 14.18
CA ALA A 137 9.50 -21.32 14.81
C ALA A 137 8.88 -22.65 15.24
N ALA A 138 7.67 -22.62 15.82
CA ALA A 138 6.93 -23.81 16.22
C ALA A 138 6.63 -24.73 15.01
N ARG A 139 6.17 -24.17 13.88
CA ARG A 139 5.90 -24.98 12.68
C ARG A 139 7.17 -25.51 12.02
N ALA A 140 8.22 -24.71 11.95
CA ALA A 140 9.52 -25.18 11.45
C ALA A 140 10.06 -26.35 12.30
N ALA A 141 9.74 -26.36 13.60
CA ALA A 141 10.05 -27.44 14.53
C ALA A 141 9.01 -28.58 14.57
N GLY A 142 7.98 -28.56 13.71
CA GLY A 142 6.94 -29.60 13.65
C GLY A 142 5.96 -29.63 14.83
N ALA A 143 5.92 -28.57 15.65
CA ALA A 143 5.01 -28.47 16.79
C ALA A 143 3.59 -28.01 16.36
N PRO A 144 2.51 -28.54 16.97
CA PRO A 144 1.15 -28.14 16.66
C PRO A 144 0.90 -26.67 17.05
N PRO A 145 -0.01 -25.96 16.34
CA PRO A 145 -0.31 -24.56 16.61
C PRO A 145 -1.04 -24.43 17.96
N HIS A 146 -0.39 -23.84 18.96
CA HIS A 146 -1.01 -23.60 20.26
C HIS A 146 -1.87 -22.31 20.25
N LEU A 147 -3.16 -22.48 20.57
CA LEU A 147 -4.20 -21.46 20.75
C LEU A 147 -3.81 -20.30 21.69
N ASP A 148 -2.75 -20.47 22.50
CA ASP A 148 -2.32 -19.53 23.53
C ASP A 148 -1.85 -18.16 23.00
N GLN A 149 -1.40 -18.10 21.74
CA GLN A 149 -0.90 -16.84 21.16
C GLN A 149 -2.01 -15.87 20.76
N VAL A 150 -3.17 -16.37 20.32
CA VAL A 150 -4.34 -15.54 20.02
C VAL A 150 -4.91 -14.93 21.31
N VAL A 151 -4.94 -15.73 22.38
CA VAL A 151 -5.36 -15.28 23.72
C VAL A 151 -4.42 -14.18 24.23
N ARG A 152 -3.10 -14.34 24.05
CA ARG A 152 -2.13 -13.31 24.45
C ARG A 152 -2.27 -12.02 23.62
N ALA A 153 -2.42 -12.11 22.31
CA ALA A 153 -2.57 -10.93 21.44
C ALA A 153 -3.88 -10.17 21.71
N LEU A 154 -4.96 -10.88 22.06
CA LEU A 154 -6.21 -10.26 22.50
C LEU A 154 -6.06 -9.59 23.87
N ALA A 155 -5.38 -10.24 24.83
CA ALA A 155 -5.11 -9.66 26.14
C ALA A 155 -4.23 -8.39 26.07
N GLU A 156 -3.21 -8.36 25.21
CA GLU A 156 -2.38 -7.18 24.99
C GLU A 156 -3.18 -6.00 24.40
N ARG A 157 -4.12 -6.28 23.49
CA ARG A 157 -5.04 -5.26 22.93
C ARG A 157 -6.00 -4.69 23.97
N GLU A 158 -6.56 -5.53 24.84
CA GLU A 158 -7.44 -5.06 25.93
C GLU A 158 -6.68 -4.17 26.92
N THR A 159 -5.43 -4.52 27.22
CA THR A 159 -4.58 -3.77 28.15
C THR A 159 -4.21 -2.38 27.59
N GLN A 160 -3.94 -2.28 26.28
CA GLN A 160 -3.71 -1.01 25.58
C GLN A 160 -4.99 -0.16 25.43
N ALA A 161 -6.15 -0.79 25.22
CA ALA A 161 -7.42 -0.08 25.15
C ALA A 161 -7.85 0.50 26.52
N GLY A 162 -7.55 -0.19 27.62
CA GLY A 162 -7.80 0.28 28.98
C GLY A 162 -6.94 1.50 29.38
N THR A 163 -5.67 1.51 28.96
CA THR A 163 -4.76 2.65 29.22
C THR A 163 -5.11 3.89 28.40
N ALA A 164 -5.64 3.74 27.18
CA ALA A 164 -6.13 4.85 26.37
C ALA A 164 -7.41 5.50 26.94
N ARG A 165 -8.32 4.72 27.53
CA ARG A 165 -9.54 5.23 28.20
C ARG A 165 -9.24 5.98 29.50
N SER A 166 -8.18 5.62 30.23
CA SER A 166 -7.80 6.33 31.46
C SER A 166 -7.19 7.72 31.20
N ARG A 167 -6.63 7.96 30.01
CA ARG A 167 -6.05 9.26 29.62
C ARG A 167 -7.07 10.30 29.12
N THR A 168 -8.31 9.92 28.85
CA THR A 168 -9.37 10.83 28.38
C THR A 168 -10.26 11.37 29.51
N ALA A 169 -10.14 10.85 30.73
CA ALA A 169 -10.75 11.44 31.92
C ALA A 169 -9.87 12.57 32.48
N GLY A 170 -9.80 13.69 31.77
CA GLY A 170 -9.25 14.94 32.30
C GLY A 170 -10.16 15.52 33.39
N PRO A 171 -9.60 16.23 34.39
CA PRO A 171 -10.38 16.72 35.53
C PRO A 171 -11.43 17.74 35.08
N ALA A 172 -12.66 17.56 35.56
CA ALA A 172 -13.75 18.51 35.36
C ALA A 172 -13.37 19.90 35.91
N ARG A 173 -13.44 20.92 35.06
CA ARG A 173 -13.31 22.33 35.46
C ARG A 173 -14.40 22.67 36.49
N PRO A 174 -14.05 23.23 37.67
CA PRO A 174 -15.06 23.62 38.65
C PRO A 174 -15.89 24.80 38.14
N GLY A 175 -17.20 24.67 38.32
CA GLY A 175 -18.24 25.56 37.82
C GLY A 175 -18.16 26.98 38.35
N ARG A 176 -18.58 27.90 37.47
CA ARG A 176 -18.76 29.33 37.71
C ARG A 176 -19.93 29.52 38.68
N ALA A 177 -19.65 29.84 39.94
CA ALA A 177 -20.67 30.22 40.92
C ALA A 177 -21.18 31.64 40.63
N ARG A 178 -22.48 31.72 40.31
CA ARG A 178 -23.29 32.94 40.35
C ARG A 178 -23.43 33.35 41.82
N ALA A 179 -23.14 34.60 42.15
CA ALA A 179 -23.63 35.25 43.36
C ALA A 179 -24.41 36.50 42.92
N ALA A 180 -25.70 36.50 43.24
CA ALA A 180 -26.58 37.65 43.19
C ALA A 180 -27.10 37.88 44.60
N THR A 181 -26.96 39.11 45.10
CA THR A 181 -27.61 39.78 46.25
C THR A 181 -26.91 41.15 46.29
N GLY A 182 -27.52 42.32 46.14
CA GLY A 182 -28.76 42.90 46.67
C GLY A 182 -28.35 44.35 47.02
N GLU A 183 -28.81 45.35 46.25
CA GLU A 183 -29.87 46.31 46.63
C GLU A 183 -29.39 47.51 47.47
N SER A 184 -29.71 48.72 46.97
CA SER A 184 -30.08 49.96 47.69
C SER A 184 -29.19 51.22 47.52
N THR A 185 -29.73 52.15 46.71
CA THR A 185 -29.90 53.62 46.90
C THR A 185 -28.78 54.56 47.37
N GLN A 186 -28.50 55.60 46.57
CA GLN A 186 -28.61 57.06 46.87
C GLN A 186 -28.07 57.86 45.65
N SER A 187 -28.83 58.77 45.01
CA SER A 187 -28.86 60.25 45.21
C SER A 187 -27.46 60.88 45.04
N GLU A 188 -27.15 61.83 44.15
CA GLU A 188 -27.86 62.95 43.50
C GLU A 188 -27.43 63.11 42.02
#